data_AF-A0A843HKJ8-F1
#
_entry.id   AF-A0A843HKJ8-F1
#
_cell.length_a   1.000
_cell.length_b   1.000
_cell.length_c   1.000
_cell.angle_alpha   90.00
_cell.angle_beta   90.00
_cell.angle_gamma   90.00
#
_symmetry.space_group_name_H-M   'P 1'
#
loop_
_entity.id
_entity.type
_entity.pdbx_description
1 polymer ?
#
loop_
_entity_poly.entity_id
_entity_poly.type
_entity_poly.pdbx_seq_one_letter_code
_entity_poly.pdbx_strand_id
1 'polypeptide(L)'
;MVYQVGIALFFHLVDFITGFIKALKLKQVSSSKMRDGMFKKVGFVLCYIIAIVIDKYGYLVGFSLNFSILPVVIAYAVCTELVSILENISKINPDLKITKLKEFFQVKEDDKNADETK
;
A
#
# COMPACT_ATOMS: atom_id res chain seq x y z
N MET A 1 -18.65 2.42 -6.51
CA MET A 1 -17.66 3.50 -6.31
C MET A 1 -17.40 3.81 -4.84
N VAL A 2 -18.32 4.44 -4.08
CA VAL A 2 -18.05 4.87 -2.70
C VAL A 2 -17.69 3.72 -1.76
N TYR A 3 -18.40 2.58 -1.86
CA TYR A 3 -18.12 1.38 -1.06
C TYR A 3 -16.72 0.79 -1.29
N GLN A 4 -16.19 0.86 -2.52
CA GLN A 4 -14.88 0.29 -2.87
C GLN A 4 -13.75 1.09 -2.21
N VAL A 5 -13.87 2.42 -2.23
CA VAL A 5 -12.93 3.32 -1.54
C VAL A 5 -13.02 3.10 -0.03
N GLY A 6 -14.22 2.91 0.53
CA GLY A 6 -14.41 2.60 1.95
C GLY A 6 -13.69 1.32 2.39
N ILE A 7 -13.75 0.26 1.59
CA ILE A 7 -13.01 -0.99 1.85
C ILE A 7 -11.50 -0.76 1.79
N ALA A 8 -11.02 -0.02 0.78
CA ALA A 8 -9.59 0.28 0.64
C ALA A 8 -9.04 1.06 1.85
N LEU A 9 -9.81 2.04 2.35
CA LEU A 9 -9.46 2.81 3.54
C LEU A 9 -9.47 1.95 4.81
N PHE A 10 -10.40 1.01 4.92
CA PHE A 10 -10.41 0.05 6.03
C PHE A 10 -9.13 -0.80 6.05
N PHE A 11 -8.69 -1.32 4.90
CA PHE A 11 -7.43 -2.07 4.82
C PHE A 11 -6.21 -1.22 5.22
N HIS A 12 -6.14 0.04 4.77
CA HIS A 12 -5.10 0.98 5.18
C HIS A 12 -5.08 1.21 6.70
N LEU A 13 -6.26 1.30 7.33
CA LEU A 13 -6.40 1.44 8.77
C LEU A 13 -5.89 0.20 9.50
N VAL A 14 -6.27 -0.99 9.05
CA VAL A 14 -5.82 -2.26 9.64
C VAL A 14 -4.30 -2.39 9.55
N ASP A 15 -3.70 -2.06 8.41
CA ASP A 15 -2.25 -2.10 8.28
C ASP A 15 -1.56 -1.09 9.19
N PHE A 16 -2.07 0.14 9.28
CA PHE A 16 -1.55 1.15 10.20
C PHE A 16 -1.54 0.62 11.65
N ILE A 17 -2.65 0.02 12.09
CA ILE A 17 -2.76 -0.58 13.42
C ILE A 17 -1.75 -1.73 13.60
N THR A 18 -1.64 -2.64 12.64
CA THR A 18 -0.69 -3.77 12.74
C THR A 18 0.77 -3.28 12.76
N GLY A 19 1.10 -2.25 11.98
CA GLY A 19 2.41 -1.61 11.96
C GLY A 19 2.74 -0.92 13.28
N PHE A 20 1.74 -0.28 13.90
CA PHE A 20 1.87 0.33 15.22
C PHE A 20 2.08 -0.71 16.33
N ILE A 21 1.28 -1.79 16.35
CA ILE A 21 1.45 -2.90 17.31
C ILE A 21 2.84 -3.53 17.17
N LYS A 22 3.31 -3.75 15.95
CA LYS A 22 4.68 -4.23 15.68
C LYS A 22 5.72 -3.28 16.29
N ALA A 23 5.59 -1.97 16.04
CA ALA A 23 6.54 -0.98 16.54
C ALA A 23 6.58 -0.93 18.08
N LEU A 24 5.42 -1.06 18.73
CA LEU A 24 5.32 -1.18 20.18
C LEU A 24 6.00 -2.44 20.71
N LYS A 25 5.71 -3.61 20.11
CA LYS A 25 6.31 -4.89 20.53
C LYS A 25 7.84 -4.88 20.39
N LEU A 26 8.34 -4.29 19.30
CA LEU A 26 9.78 -4.20 19.04
C LEU A 26 10.45 -3.01 19.76
N LYS A 27 9.70 -2.20 20.53
CA LYS A 27 10.17 -0.94 21.16
C LYS A 27 10.85 0.02 20.17
N GLN A 28 10.49 -0.03 18.89
CA GLN A 28 11.03 0.80 17.81
C GLN A 28 9.98 1.76 17.27
N VAL A 29 9.28 2.46 18.17
CA VAL A 29 8.32 3.49 17.78
C VAL A 29 9.13 4.72 17.34
N SER A 30 9.40 4.81 16.05
CA SER A 30 9.93 6.03 15.42
C SER A 30 8.84 6.67 14.59
N SER A 31 8.44 7.88 14.96
CA SER A 31 7.50 8.67 14.18
C SER A 31 8.01 8.93 12.75
N SER A 32 9.33 8.99 12.52
CA SER A 32 9.87 9.14 11.17
C SER A 32 9.56 7.94 10.30
N LYS A 33 9.87 6.73 10.78
CA LYS A 33 9.59 5.48 10.05
C LYS A 33 8.09 5.29 9.79
N MET A 34 7.24 5.68 10.74
CA MET A 34 5.78 5.60 10.60
C MET A 34 5.25 6.59 9.56
N ARG A 35 5.80 7.82 9.53
CA ARG A 35 5.46 8.82 8.50
C ARG A 35 5.91 8.38 7.11
N ASP A 36 7.13 7.86 6.96
CA ASP A 36 7.65 7.42 5.65
C ASP A 36 6.78 6.31 5.04
N GLY A 37 6.37 5.34 5.86
CA GLY A 37 5.41 4.31 5.44
C GLY A 37 4.04 4.88 5.05
N MET A 38 3.56 5.90 5.78
CA MET A 38 2.29 6.55 5.49
C MET A 38 2.36 7.42 4.21
N PHE A 39 3.47 8.10 3.94
CA PHE A 39 3.65 8.89 2.70
C PHE A 39 3.63 8.02 1.44
N LYS A 40 4.27 6.83 1.47
CA LYS A 40 4.15 5.86 0.36
C LYS A 40 2.69 5.48 0.08
N LYS A 41 1.84 5.42 1.11
CA LYS A 41 0.42 5.08 1.00
C LYS A 41 -0.48 6.23 0.55
N VAL A 42 -0.13 7.47 0.90
CA VAL A 42 -0.82 8.67 0.38
C VAL A 42 -0.76 8.70 -1.16
N GLY A 43 0.30 8.14 -1.77
CA GLY A 43 0.37 7.93 -3.21
C GLY A 43 -0.81 7.11 -3.78
N PHE A 44 -1.28 6.09 -3.07
CA PHE A 44 -2.45 5.30 -3.50
C PHE A 44 -3.74 6.11 -3.52
N VAL A 45 -3.92 7.04 -2.57
CA VAL A 45 -5.09 7.92 -2.54
C VAL A 45 -5.13 8.82 -3.78
N LEU A 46 -3.98 9.35 -4.20
CA LEU A 46 -3.85 10.10 -5.45
C LEU A 46 -4.18 9.22 -6.66
N CYS A 47 -3.69 7.97 -6.69
CA CYS A 47 -4.03 7.01 -7.74
C CYS A 47 -5.53 6.73 -7.82
N TYR A 48 -6.25 6.67 -6.69
CA TYR A 48 -7.71 6.52 -6.70
C TYR A 48 -8.39 7.71 -7.35
N ILE A 49 -7.97 8.94 -7.03
CA ILE A 49 -8.53 10.16 -7.63
C ILE A 49 -8.31 10.15 -9.15
N ILE A 50 -7.10 9.81 -9.61
CA ILE A 50 -6.78 9.72 -11.04
C ILE A 50 -7.64 8.64 -11.71
N ALA A 51 -7.75 7.45 -11.12
CA ALA A 51 -8.57 6.36 -11.65
C ALA A 51 -10.05 6.76 -11.77
N ILE A 52 -10.58 7.49 -10.78
CA ILE A 52 -11.94 8.06 -10.82
C ILE A 52 -12.10 9.03 -11.99
N VAL A 53 -11.12 9.90 -12.22
CA VAL A 53 -11.16 10.88 -13.32
C VAL A 53 -11.12 10.16 -14.67
N ILE A 54 -10.25 9.16 -14.83
CA ILE A 54 -10.16 8.40 -16.08
C ILE A 54 -11.44 7.60 -16.32
N ASP A 55 -11.99 6.93 -15.30
CA ASP A 55 -13.24 6.18 -15.44
C ASP A 55 -14.44 7.06 -15.81
N LYS A 56 -14.47 8.32 -15.34
CA LYS A 56 -15.57 9.25 -15.62
C LYS A 56 -15.40 10.09 -16.87
N TYR A 57 -14.18 10.52 -17.17
CA TYR A 57 -13.89 11.53 -18.19
C TYR A 57 -12.87 11.07 -19.23
N GLY A 58 -12.29 9.87 -19.07
CA GLY A 58 -11.29 9.33 -20.00
C GLY A 58 -11.79 9.24 -21.44
N TYR A 59 -13.08 8.96 -21.63
CA TYR A 59 -13.68 8.91 -22.97
C TYR A 59 -13.54 10.24 -23.74
N LEU A 60 -13.51 11.39 -23.06
CA LEU A 60 -13.38 12.72 -23.67
C LEU A 60 -12.01 12.93 -24.32
N VAL A 61 -10.99 12.18 -23.88
CA VAL A 61 -9.61 12.25 -24.37
C VAL A 61 -9.21 11.00 -25.17
N GLY A 62 -10.19 10.18 -25.57
CA GLY A 62 -9.95 8.94 -26.34
C GLY A 62 -9.56 7.73 -25.48
N PHE A 63 -9.61 7.83 -24.16
CA PHE A 63 -9.47 6.70 -23.24
C PHE A 63 -10.81 5.96 -23.11
N SER A 64 -11.13 5.13 -24.10
CA SER A 64 -12.30 4.25 -24.09
C SER A 64 -11.90 2.83 -23.69
N LEU A 65 -11.78 2.58 -22.39
CA LEU A 65 -11.56 1.24 -21.86
C LEU A 65 -12.89 0.50 -21.70
N ASN A 66 -12.90 -0.80 -22.02
CA ASN A 66 -14.06 -1.67 -21.84
C ASN A 66 -14.28 -2.08 -20.37
N PHE A 67 -13.45 -1.60 -19.45
CA PHE A 67 -13.49 -1.92 -18.03
C PHE A 67 -13.13 -0.69 -17.20
N SER A 68 -13.60 -0.63 -15.96
CA SER A 68 -13.25 0.43 -15.01
C SER A 68 -11.86 0.19 -14.41
N ILE A 69 -11.04 1.23 -14.35
CA ILE A 69 -9.69 1.25 -13.78
C ILE A 69 -9.74 1.27 -12.25
N LEU A 70 -10.71 1.96 -11.64
CA LEU A 70 -10.79 2.12 -10.20
C LEU A 70 -10.79 0.79 -9.41
N PRO A 71 -11.59 -0.24 -9.78
CA PRO A 71 -11.54 -1.54 -9.12
C PRO A 71 -10.18 -2.21 -9.20
N VAL A 72 -9.46 -2.06 -10.31
CA VAL A 72 -8.13 -2.66 -10.52
C VAL A 72 -7.10 -1.99 -9.61
N VAL A 73 -7.11 -0.65 -9.54
CA VAL A 73 -6.20 0.13 -8.68
C VAL A 73 -6.48 -0.17 -7.21
N ILE A 74 -7.76 -0.27 -6.81
CA ILE A 74 -8.14 -0.65 -5.44
C ILE A 74 -7.69 -2.07 -5.11
N ALA A 75 -7.93 -3.04 -6.00
CA ALA A 75 -7.50 -4.43 -5.79
C ALA A 75 -5.98 -4.52 -5.60
N TYR A 76 -5.21 -3.83 -6.45
CA TYR A 76 -3.76 -3.75 -6.30
C TYR A 76 -3.34 -3.17 -4.94
N ALA A 77 -3.91 -2.03 -4.54
CA ALA A 77 -3.60 -1.40 -3.26
C ALA A 77 -3.95 -2.32 -2.07
N VAL A 78 -5.12 -2.96 -2.08
CA VAL A 78 -5.51 -3.92 -1.03
C VAL A 78 -4.54 -5.10 -0.97
N CYS A 79 -4.08 -5.63 -2.11
CA CYS A 79 -3.05 -6.68 -2.12
C CYS A 79 -1.75 -6.20 -1.46
N THR A 80 -1.30 -4.97 -1.73
CA THR A 80 -0.10 -4.43 -1.09
C THR A 80 -0.27 -4.24 0.42
N GLU A 81 -1.45 -3.81 0.88
CA GLU A 81 -1.79 -3.69 2.30
C GLU A 81 -1.82 -5.06 2.98
N LEU A 82 -2.38 -6.09 2.33
CA LEU A 82 -2.36 -7.46 2.83
C LEU A 82 -0.93 -7.95 3.05
N VAL A 83 -0.03 -7.75 2.09
CA VAL A 83 1.38 -8.13 2.23
C VAL A 83 2.02 -7.44 3.43
N SER A 84 1.79 -6.13 3.61
CA SER A 84 2.29 -5.37 4.75
C SER A 84 1.75 -5.87 6.10
N ILE A 85 0.45 -6.17 6.18
CA ILE A 85 -0.18 -6.73 7.39
C ILE A 85 0.47 -8.07 7.74
N LEU A 86 0.65 -8.94 6.74
CA LEU A 86 1.27 -10.25 6.93
C LEU A 86 2.72 -10.11 7.41
N GLU A 87 3.50 -9.17 6.87
CA GLU A 87 4.83 -8.88 7.39
C GLU A 87 4.82 -8.41 8.85
N ASN A 88 3.89 -7.53 9.20
CA ASN A 88 3.75 -7.03 10.56
C ASN A 88 3.41 -8.16 11.53
N ILE A 89 2.47 -9.02 11.16
CA ILE A 89 2.06 -10.19 11.94
C ILE A 89 3.23 -11.18 12.10
N SER A 90 3.97 -11.50 11.04
CA SER A 90 5.12 -12.42 11.11
C SER A 90 6.24 -11.88 12.01
N LYS A 91 6.47 -10.55 12.01
CA LYS A 91 7.42 -9.89 12.93
C LYS A 91 6.91 -9.89 14.38
N ILE A 92 5.60 -9.82 14.59
CA ILE A 92 4.98 -9.92 15.92
C ILE A 92 5.03 -11.37 16.42
N ASN A 93 4.68 -12.35 15.59
CA ASN A 93 4.65 -13.76 15.93
C ASN A 93 5.51 -14.57 14.94
N PRO A 94 6.79 -14.84 15.28
CA PRO A 94 7.74 -15.52 14.39
C PRO A 94 7.33 -16.94 14.01
N ASP A 95 6.45 -17.57 14.79
CA ASP A 95 5.96 -18.93 14.53
C ASP A 95 5.01 -18.96 13.32
N LEU A 96 4.40 -17.81 12.99
CA LEU A 96 3.70 -17.58 11.73
C LEU A 96 4.74 -17.19 10.67
N LYS A 97 5.46 -18.19 10.14
CA LYS A 97 6.44 -18.00 9.07
C LYS A 97 5.75 -17.77 7.73
N ILE A 98 5.67 -16.51 7.30
CA ILE A 98 5.09 -16.10 6.01
C ILE A 98 6.18 -16.04 4.91
N THR A 99 7.17 -16.93 4.98
CA THR A 99 8.38 -16.89 4.16
C THR A 99 8.11 -17.03 2.66
N LYS A 100 7.15 -17.89 2.29
CA LYS A 100 6.74 -18.14 0.89
C LYS A 100 6.15 -16.91 0.21
N LEU A 101 5.39 -16.11 0.96
CA LEU A 101 4.76 -14.90 0.45
C LEU A 101 5.79 -13.79 0.25
N LYS A 102 6.79 -13.73 1.13
CA LYS A 102 7.91 -12.79 1.02
C LYS A 102 8.76 -13.02 -0.23
N GLU A 103 8.94 -14.27 -0.65
CA GLU A 103 9.62 -14.62 -1.91
C GLU A 103 8.81 -14.25 -3.14
N PHE A 104 7.48 -14.40 -3.09
CA PHE A 104 6.59 -14.10 -4.22
C PHE A 104 6.41 -12.59 -4.47
N PHE A 105 6.54 -11.78 -3.42
CA PHE A 105 6.30 -10.33 -3.44
C PHE A 105 7.57 -9.49 -3.24
N GLN A 106 8.79 -10.00 -3.53
CA GLN A 106 10.00 -9.17 -3.60
C GLN A 106 9.88 -8.14 -4.75
N VAL A 107 9.10 -7.10 -4.51
CA VAL A 107 9.20 -5.81 -5.19
C VAL A 107 10.59 -5.29 -4.84
N LYS A 108 11.47 -5.16 -5.85
CA LYS A 108 12.78 -4.53 -5.69
C LYS A 108 12.57 -3.14 -5.08
N GLU A 109 13.00 -2.94 -3.84
CA GLU A 109 13.27 -1.58 -3.38
C GLU A 109 14.51 -1.11 -4.14
N ASP A 110 14.33 -0.17 -5.08
CA ASP A 110 15.44 0.55 -5.68
C ASP A 110 16.11 1.36 -4.58
N ASP A 111 17.25 0.86 -4.13
CA ASP A 111 18.16 1.52 -3.21
C ASP A 111 18.82 2.70 -3.94
N LYS A 112 18.11 3.83 -4.05
CA LYS A 112 18.69 5.10 -4.51
C LYS A 112 19.17 5.91 -3.31
N ASN A 113 20.23 5.42 -2.67
CA ASN A 113 21.21 6.26 -2.01
C ASN A 113 22.52 6.15 -2.80
N ALA A 114 22.61 6.91 -3.89
CA ALA A 114 23.88 7.20 -4.53
C ALA A 114 23.89 8.66 -4.99
N ASP A 115 24.81 9.41 -4.37
CA ASP A 115 25.38 10.69 -4.79
C ASP A 115 24.54 11.98 -4.70
N GLU A 116 24.62 12.61 -3.52
CA GLU A 116 24.92 14.05 -3.45
C GLU A 116 26.17 14.27 -2.58
N THR A 117 27.34 14.03 -3.16
CA THR A 117 28.57 14.71 -2.73
C THR A 117 29.42 15.01 -3.96
N LYS A 118 29.20 16.18 -4.55
CA LYS A 118 30.26 16.97 -5.18
C LYS A 118 29.81 18.41 -5.40
#